data_AF-A0A2V2G2F6-F1
#
_entry.id   AF-A0A2V2G2F6-F1
#
_cell.length_a   1.000
_cell.length_b   1.000
_cell.length_c   1.000
_cell.angle_alpha   90.00
_cell.angle_beta   90.00
_cell.angle_gamma   90.00
#
_symmetry.space_group_name_H-M   'P 1'
#
loop_
_entity.id
_entity.type
_entity.pdbx_description
1 polymer ?
#
loop_
_entity_poly.entity_id
_entity_poly.type
_entity_poly.pdbx_seq_one_letter_code
_entity_poly.pdbx_strand_id
1 'polypeptide(L)'
;MIKGNNGFLKFMRLFSLGYMGGTIYLLMYVRYVFYAQVMDALQCTNAQLGFLNTICSIVSFPLTLIGAYWADKLDAKNVILFTVSAITVLSFVWAAFPHSYTVALLIFVGQAIVMMAYWACLVKYINNLG
;
A
#
# COMPACT_ATOMS: atom_id res chain seq x y z
N MET A 1 16.01 -12.75 -15.67
CA MET A 1 16.62 -11.71 -16.52
C MET A 1 15.69 -11.41 -17.71
N ILE A 2 14.87 -10.36 -17.64
CA ILE A 2 13.94 -10.03 -18.74
C ILE A 2 14.67 -9.12 -19.75
N LYS A 3 15.32 -9.77 -20.72
CA LYS A 3 15.92 -9.15 -21.91
C LYS A 3 14.82 -8.56 -22.81
N GLY A 4 14.88 -7.25 -23.04
CA GLY A 4 14.00 -6.52 -23.94
C GLY A 4 14.42 -5.07 -23.97
N ASN A 5 15.51 -4.77 -24.70
CA ASN A 5 16.12 -3.45 -24.80
C ASN A 5 15.41 -2.58 -25.86
N ASN A 6 14.13 -2.29 -25.64
CA ASN A 6 13.41 -1.31 -26.44
C ASN A 6 13.14 -0.11 -25.52
N GLY A 7 13.63 1.08 -25.87
CA GLY A 7 13.44 2.29 -25.05
C GLY A 7 11.96 2.53 -24.67
N PHE A 8 11.05 2.16 -25.56
CA PHE A 8 9.60 2.15 -25.30
C PHE A 8 9.19 1.23 -24.13
N LEU A 9 9.71 0.01 -24.05
CA LEU A 9 9.40 -0.91 -22.94
C LEU A 9 9.96 -0.42 -21.61
N LYS A 10 11.14 0.23 -21.61
CA LYS A 10 11.69 0.87 -20.40
C LYS A 10 10.77 2.00 -19.93
N PHE A 11 10.32 2.85 -20.84
CA PHE A 11 9.38 3.94 -20.53
C PHE A 11 8.04 3.41 -20.01
N MET A 12 7.45 2.39 -20.64
CA MET A 12 6.21 1.76 -20.17
C MET A 12 6.35 1.17 -18.76
N ARG A 13 7.50 0.54 -18.46
CA ARG A 13 7.77 0.00 -17.12
C ARG A 13 7.85 1.13 -16.09
N LEU A 14 8.55 2.22 -16.40
CA LEU A 14 8.64 3.38 -15.52
C LEU A 14 7.28 4.03 -15.28
N PHE A 15 6.48 4.19 -16.34
CA PHE A 15 5.11 4.69 -16.25
C PHE A 15 4.25 3.83 -15.32
N SER A 16 4.30 2.51 -15.49
CA SER A 16 3.55 1.56 -14.66
C SER A 16 3.96 1.65 -13.18
N LEU A 17 5.26 1.76 -12.88
CA LEU A 17 5.77 1.91 -11.52
C LEU A 17 5.35 3.24 -10.88
N GLY A 18 5.38 4.34 -11.66
CA GLY A 18 4.91 5.65 -11.20
C GLY A 18 3.41 5.64 -10.90
N TYR A 19 2.61 5.02 -11.76
CA TYR A 19 1.17 4.86 -11.55
C TYR A 19 0.87 4.03 -10.28
N MET A 20 1.58 2.92 -10.07
CA MET A 20 1.42 2.13 -8.85
C MET A 20 1.82 2.93 -7.60
N GLY A 21 2.96 3.64 -7.63
CA GLY A 21 3.42 4.47 -6.52
C GLY A 21 2.41 5.55 -6.11
N GLY A 22 1.70 6.15 -7.06
CA GLY A 22 0.68 7.16 -6.76
C GLY A 22 -0.64 6.58 -6.23
N THR A 23 -1.06 5.42 -6.75
CA THR A 23 -2.36 4.81 -6.39
C THR A 23 -2.33 4.07 -5.06
N ILE A 24 -1.15 3.67 -4.59
CA ILE A 24 -1.02 2.80 -3.42
C ILE A 24 -1.47 3.45 -2.10
N TYR A 25 -1.42 4.79 -2.02
CA TYR A 25 -1.87 5.56 -0.85
C TYR A 25 -3.32 6.02 -0.91
N LEU A 26 -4.02 5.73 -2.02
CA LEU A 26 -5.34 6.27 -2.27
C LEU A 26 -6.32 5.84 -1.16
N LEU A 27 -6.24 4.58 -0.69
CA LEU A 27 -7.01 4.09 0.47
C LEU A 27 -6.79 4.95 1.72
N MET A 28 -5.55 5.33 2.00
CA MET A 28 -5.19 6.11 3.20
C MET A 28 -5.64 7.57 3.10
N TYR A 29 -5.62 8.15 1.89
CA TYR A 29 -5.94 9.56 1.69
C TYR A 29 -7.43 9.85 1.46
N VAL A 30 -8.18 8.89 0.90
CA VAL A 30 -9.63 9.02 0.64
C VAL A 30 -10.39 9.46 1.89
N ARG A 31 -10.07 8.93 3.07
CA ARG A 31 -10.75 9.32 4.32
C ARG A 31 -10.47 10.74 4.80
N TYR A 32 -9.39 11.39 4.37
CA TYR A 32 -9.18 12.81 4.68
C TYR A 32 -10.11 13.68 3.85
N VAL A 33 -10.46 13.23 2.64
CA VAL A 33 -11.43 13.90 1.76
C VAL A 33 -12.86 13.62 2.23
N PHE A 34 -13.17 12.36 2.54
CA PHE A 34 -14.51 11.92 2.96
C PHE A 34 -14.63 11.77 4.49
N TYR A 35 -14.01 12.68 5.23
CA TYR A 35 -13.90 12.57 6.69
C TYR A 35 -15.24 12.44 7.39
N ALA A 36 -16.21 13.30 7.04
CA ALA A 36 -17.54 13.30 7.65
C ALA A 36 -18.30 12.00 7.33
N GLN A 37 -18.26 11.56 6.07
CA GLN A 37 -18.96 10.36 5.62
C GLN A 37 -18.38 9.09 6.24
N VAL A 38 -17.06 9.02 6.38
CA VAL A 38 -16.37 7.90 7.03
C VAL A 38 -16.69 7.89 8.54
N MET A 39 -16.73 9.06 9.19
CA MET A 39 -17.09 9.17 10.60
C MET A 39 -18.52 8.71 10.88
N ASP A 40 -19.47 9.13 10.03
CA ASP A 40 -20.87 8.71 10.11
C ASP A 40 -21.05 7.21 9.80
N ALA A 41 -20.33 6.68 8.80
CA ALA A 41 -20.41 5.27 8.43
C ALA A 41 -19.88 4.34 9.54
N LEU A 42 -18.75 4.70 10.15
CA LEU A 42 -18.11 3.91 11.21
C LEU A 42 -18.70 4.19 12.61
N GLN A 43 -19.60 5.16 12.75
CA GLN A 43 -20.18 5.61 14.03
C GLN A 43 -19.08 5.85 15.08
N CYS A 44 -17.99 6.50 14.68
CA CYS A 44 -16.78 6.64 15.48
C CYS A 44 -16.49 8.10 15.83
N THR A 45 -15.75 8.31 16.91
CA THR A 45 -15.33 9.66 17.33
C THR A 45 -14.08 10.11 16.56
N ASN A 46 -13.84 11.43 16.51
CA ASN A 46 -12.61 12.00 15.95
C ASN A 46 -11.33 11.36 16.55
N ALA A 47 -11.36 11.03 17.85
CA ALA A 47 -10.25 10.38 18.53
C ALA A 47 -10.00 8.95 18.02
N GLN A 48 -11.07 8.19 17.76
CA GLN A 48 -10.97 6.83 17.21
C GLN A 48 -10.47 6.84 15.75
N LEU A 49 -10.90 7.81 14.94
CA LEU A 49 -10.35 8.01 13.59
C LEU A 49 -8.86 8.39 13.62
N GLY A 50 -8.46 9.24 14.56
CA GLY A 50 -7.06 9.56 14.81
C GLY A 50 -6.25 8.33 15.24
N PHE A 51 -6.81 7.48 16.10
CA PHE A 51 -6.17 6.26 16.55
C PHE A 51 -5.90 5.27 15.40
N LEU A 52 -6.79 5.19 14.41
CA LEU A 52 -6.61 4.42 13.19
C LEU A 52 -5.32 4.80 12.42
N ASN A 53 -4.95 6.08 12.43
CA ASN A 53 -3.68 6.54 11.87
C ASN A 53 -2.49 6.10 12.70
N THR A 54 -2.56 6.37 13.99
CA THR A 54 -1.48 6.13 14.93
C THR A 54 -1.10 4.65 14.94
N ILE A 55 -2.09 3.74 14.94
CA ILE A 55 -1.82 2.30 14.92
C ILE A 55 -1.16 1.86 13.60
N CYS A 56 -1.57 2.43 12.46
CA CYS A 56 -0.93 2.17 11.17
C CYS A 56 0.54 2.61 11.18
N SER A 57 0.85 3.80 11.72
CA SER A 57 2.23 4.29 11.83
C SER A 57 3.07 3.46 12.80
N ILE A 58 2.52 3.08 13.96
CA ILE A 58 3.21 2.24 14.95
C ILE A 58 3.55 0.88 14.36
N VAL A 59 2.62 0.27 13.62
CA VAL A 59 2.83 -1.02 12.97
C VAL A 59 3.80 -0.90 11.80
N SER A 60 3.68 0.15 10.98
CA SER A 60 4.53 0.37 9.82
C SER A 60 6.00 0.59 10.21
N PHE A 61 6.27 1.24 11.34
CA PHE A 61 7.65 1.59 11.74
C PHE A 61 8.62 0.39 11.80
N PRO A 62 8.39 -0.65 12.60
CA PRO A 62 9.27 -1.83 12.61
C PRO A 62 9.17 -2.64 11.30
N LEU A 63 8.00 -2.67 10.66
CA LEU A 63 7.78 -3.43 9.44
C LEU A 63 8.58 -2.89 8.25
N THR A 64 8.82 -1.58 8.18
CA THR A 64 9.66 -1.01 7.11
C THR A 64 11.10 -1.54 7.17
N LEU A 65 11.67 -1.72 8.36
CA LEU A 65 13.01 -2.28 8.54
C LEU A 65 13.06 -3.76 8.16
N ILE A 66 12.07 -4.53 8.62
CA ILE A 66 11.95 -5.96 8.28
C ILE A 66 11.71 -6.11 6.77
N GLY A 67 10.81 -5.32 6.21
CA GLY A 67 10.50 -5.30 4.78
C GLY A 67 11.69 -4.95 3.91
N ALA A 68 12.54 -4.02 4.34
CA ALA A 68 13.79 -3.71 3.64
C ALA A 68 14.74 -4.92 3.58
N TYR A 69 14.91 -5.66 4.68
CA TYR A 69 15.72 -6.88 4.70
C TYR A 69 15.14 -7.98 3.79
N TRP A 70 13.82 -8.15 3.79
CA TRP A 70 13.15 -9.17 2.96
C TRP A 70 13.15 -8.80 1.47
N ALA A 71 13.10 -7.52 1.13
CA ALA A 71 13.17 -7.03 -0.24
C ALA A 71 14.49 -7.41 -0.95
N ASP A 72 15.56 -7.65 -0.19
CA ASP A 72 16.83 -8.09 -0.75
C ASP A 72 16.79 -9.55 -1.23
N LYS A 73 16.06 -10.42 -0.53
CA LYS A 73 15.95 -11.85 -0.86
C LYS A 73 14.84 -12.17 -1.85
N LEU A 74 13.81 -11.32 -1.93
CA LEU A 74 12.63 -11.55 -2.76
C LEU A 74 12.77 -10.95 -4.17
N ASP A 75 12.09 -11.57 -5.13
CA ASP A 75 11.97 -11.04 -6.49
C ASP A 75 11.09 -9.78 -6.50
N ALA A 76 11.71 -8.62 -6.75
CA ALA A 76 11.03 -7.32 -6.72
C ALA A 76 9.76 -7.27 -7.59
N LYS A 77 9.77 -7.91 -8.76
CA LYS A 77 8.59 -7.99 -9.65
C LYS A 77 7.41 -8.68 -8.99
N ASN A 78 7.65 -9.82 -8.35
CA ASN A 78 6.60 -10.65 -7.76
C ASN A 78 6.04 -9.97 -6.50
N VAL A 79 6.91 -9.32 -5.72
CA VAL A 79 6.50 -8.54 -4.54
C VAL A 79 5.61 -7.38 -4.94
N ILE A 80 5.99 -6.59 -5.96
CA ILE A 80 5.18 -5.46 -6.43
C ILE A 80 3.79 -5.93 -6.89
N LEU A 81 3.72 -7.01 -7.66
CA LEU A 81 2.45 -7.58 -8.13
C LEU A 81 1.59 -8.09 -6.95
N PHE A 82 2.21 -8.76 -5.97
CA PHE A 82 1.53 -9.22 -4.76
C PHE A 82 0.99 -8.06 -3.93
N THR A 83 1.81 -7.03 -3.68
CA THR A 83 1.40 -5.84 -2.92
C THR A 83 0.21 -5.14 -3.58
N VAL A 84 0.26 -4.90 -4.89
CA VAL A 84 -0.82 -4.19 -5.60
C VAL A 84 -2.12 -5.00 -5.60
N SER A 85 -2.04 -6.30 -5.84
CA SER A 85 -3.22 -7.17 -5.81
C SER A 85 -3.81 -7.26 -4.40
N ALA A 86 -2.98 -7.43 -3.37
CA ALA A 86 -3.41 -7.48 -1.98
C ALA A 86 -4.06 -6.15 -1.54
N ILE A 87 -3.50 -5.00 -1.90
CA ILE A 87 -4.09 -3.68 -1.57
C ILE A 87 -5.42 -3.48 -2.30
N THR A 88 -5.51 -3.95 -3.55
CA THR A 88 -6.77 -3.91 -4.30
C THR A 88 -7.85 -4.73 -3.59
N VAL A 89 -7.54 -5.95 -3.15
CA VAL A 89 -8.46 -6.79 -2.37
C VAL A 89 -8.84 -6.11 -1.06
N LEU A 90 -7.88 -5.57 -0.30
CA LEU A 90 -8.14 -4.83 0.94
C LEU A 90 -9.08 -3.64 0.71
N SER A 91 -8.90 -2.92 -0.41
CA SER A 91 -9.74 -1.79 -0.80
C SER A 91 -11.19 -2.22 -1.08
N PHE A 92 -11.37 -3.34 -1.78
CA PHE A 92 -12.71 -3.91 -2.00
C PHE A 92 -13.36 -4.39 -0.71
N VAL A 93 -12.60 -5.02 0.19
CA VAL A 93 -13.10 -5.44 1.50
C VAL A 93 -13.53 -4.23 2.34
N TRP A 94 -12.79 -3.12 2.30
CA TRP A 94 -13.17 -1.87 2.96
C TRP A 94 -14.48 -1.30 2.39
N ALA A 95 -14.64 -1.32 1.06
CA ALA A 95 -15.86 -0.88 0.40
C ALA A 95 -17.08 -1.77 0.73
N ALA A 96 -16.87 -3.07 0.95
CA ALA A 96 -17.94 -4.01 1.30
C ALA A 96 -18.39 -3.92 2.77
N PHE A 97 -17.50 -3.52 3.70
CA PHE A 97 -17.79 -3.46 5.13
C PHE A 97 -17.49 -2.09 5.75
N PRO A 98 -18.15 -1.00 5.32
CA PRO A 98 -17.86 0.34 5.80
C PRO A 98 -18.35 0.61 7.24
N HIS A 99 -19.24 -0.23 7.78
CA HIS A 99 -19.95 0.02 9.05
C HIS A 99 -19.23 -0.47 10.32
N SER A 100 -18.10 -1.17 10.20
CA SER A 100 -17.41 -1.75 11.37
C SER A 100 -16.04 -1.13 11.60
N TYR A 101 -15.87 -0.50 12.76
CA TYR A 101 -14.59 0.08 13.19
C TYR A 101 -13.47 -0.96 13.35
N THR A 102 -13.80 -2.16 13.84
CA THR A 102 -12.82 -3.25 14.01
C THR A 102 -12.31 -3.75 12.66
N VAL A 103 -13.19 -3.86 11.67
CA VAL A 103 -12.80 -4.26 10.30
C VAL A 103 -11.91 -3.19 9.67
N ALA A 104 -12.22 -1.91 9.86
CA ALA A 104 -11.36 -0.83 9.41
C ALA A 104 -9.96 -0.93 10.04
N LEU A 105 -9.84 -1.09 11.36
CA LEU A 105 -8.55 -1.28 12.04
C LEU A 105 -7.72 -2.42 11.42
N LEU A 106 -8.34 -3.59 11.20
CA LEU A 106 -7.66 -4.75 10.61
C LEU A 106 -7.18 -4.46 9.18
N ILE A 107 -7.96 -3.74 8.38
CA ILE A 107 -7.58 -3.36 7.02
C ILE A 107 -6.40 -2.39 7.04
N PHE A 108 -6.37 -1.41 7.95
CA PHE A 108 -5.25 -0.46 8.07
C PHE A 108 -3.96 -1.14 8.54
N VAL A 109 -4.07 -2.06 9.50
CA VAL A 109 -2.93 -2.89 9.94
C VAL A 109 -2.46 -3.81 8.81
N GLY A 110 -3.41 -4.44 8.10
CA GLY A 110 -3.13 -5.29 6.94
C GLY A 110 -2.43 -4.52 5.82
N GLN A 111 -2.85 -3.28 5.55
CA GLN A 111 -2.21 -2.41 4.57
C GLN A 111 -0.74 -2.14 4.95
N ALA A 112 -0.47 -1.81 6.21
CA ALA A 112 0.89 -1.60 6.70
C ALA A 112 1.79 -2.83 6.48
N ILE A 113 1.25 -4.04 6.71
CA ILE A 113 1.95 -5.31 6.48
C ILE A 113 2.21 -5.54 4.99
N VAL A 114 1.19 -5.37 4.14
CA VAL A 114 1.32 -5.60 2.70
C VAL A 114 2.32 -4.63 2.04
N MET A 115 2.42 -3.41 2.58
CA MET A 115 3.32 -2.35 2.11
C MET A 115 4.77 -2.50 2.56
N MET A 116 5.07 -3.41 3.49
CA MET A 116 6.36 -3.47 4.19
C MET A 116 7.58 -3.47 3.26
N ALA A 117 7.53 -4.26 2.18
CA ALA A 117 8.63 -4.45 1.25
C ALA A 117 8.46 -3.67 -0.07
N TYR A 118 7.33 -2.98 -0.25
CA TYR A 118 6.96 -2.36 -1.53
C TYR A 118 7.98 -1.31 -1.97
N TRP A 119 8.33 -0.38 -1.08
CA TRP A 119 9.23 0.72 -1.41
C TRP A 119 10.65 0.27 -1.73
N ALA A 120 11.19 -0.64 -0.91
CA ALA A 120 12.52 -1.20 -1.15
C ALA A 120 12.56 -1.98 -2.48
N CYS A 121 11.52 -2.77 -2.78
CA CYS A 121 11.41 -3.47 -4.06
C CYS A 121 11.22 -2.51 -5.25
N LEU A 122 10.47 -1.42 -5.10
CA LEU A 122 10.24 -0.42 -6.15
C LEU A 122 11.56 0.27 -6.53
N VAL A 123 12.34 0.74 -5.56
CA VAL A 123 13.65 1.37 -5.83
C VAL A 123 14.61 0.37 -6.48
N LYS A 124 14.68 -0.87 -5.94
CA LYS A 124 15.50 -1.95 -6.51
C LYS A 124 15.09 -2.27 -7.96
N TYR A 125 13.79 -2.29 -8.26
CA TYR A 125 13.31 -2.54 -9.61
C TYR A 125 13.63 -1.39 -10.57
N ILE A 126 13.53 -0.14 -10.10
CA ILE A 126 13.89 1.04 -10.90
C ILE A 126 15.39 1.03 -11.22
N ASN A 127 16.24 0.76 -10.23
CA ASN A 127 17.70 0.71 -10.43
C ASN A 127 18.11 -0.39 -11.42
N ASN A 128 17.37 -1.49 -11.47
CA ASN A 128 17.60 -2.59 -12.42
C ASN A 128 17.00 -2.36 -13.83
N LEU A 129 16.37 -1.21 -14.11
CA LEU A 129 15.89 -0.85 -15.46
C LEU A 129 17.02 -0.30 -16.37
N GLY A 130 18.17 0.05 -15.78
CA GLY A 130 19.38 0.51 -16.46
C GLY A 130 20.09 -0.60 -17.20
#